data_AF-A0AAN6TSI0-F1
#
_entry.id   AF-A0AAN6TSI0-F1
#
_cell.length_a   1.000
_cell.length_b   1.000
_cell.length_c   1.000
_cell.angle_alpha   90.00
_cell.angle_beta   90.00
_cell.angle_gamma   90.00
#
_symmetry.space_group_name_H-M   'P 1'
#
loop_
_entity.id
_entity.type
_entity.pdbx_description
1 polymer ?
#
loop_
_entity_poly.entity_id
_entity_poly.type
_entity_poly.pdbx_seq_one_letter_code
_entity_poly.pdbx_strand_id
1 'polypeptide(L)'
;MRLFRRNKEPEAAVAQDTLETSLVIRSPTNKTFPSGIKLLHSPTSVPDTVVDIVFVHGLTGDREKTWTACYASEPWPKTLLPSELPTARVLTFGYDACVVDWRGLCRRVALLTMRGIC
;
A
#
# COMPACT_ATOMS: atom_id res chain seq x y z
N MET A 1 8.86 80.28 16.31
CA MET A 1 9.91 79.41 15.74
C MET A 1 9.26 78.12 15.23
N ARG A 2 9.46 77.78 13.95
CA ARG A 2 8.99 76.52 13.34
C ARG A 2 9.85 75.35 13.84
N LEU A 3 9.27 74.16 14.05
CA LEU A 3 9.31 73.03 13.09
C LEU A 3 8.70 71.77 13.72
N PHE A 4 7.74 71.18 13.04
CA PHE A 4 7.49 69.74 13.11
C PHE A 4 8.69 68.99 12.50
N ARG A 5 9.14 67.91 13.14
CA ARG A 5 9.63 66.73 12.42
C ARG A 5 9.23 65.47 13.19
N ARG A 6 8.40 64.70 12.49
CA ARG A 6 7.98 63.32 12.78
C ARG A 6 9.20 62.38 12.67
N ASN A 7 9.06 61.17 13.22
CA ASN A 7 9.74 59.87 12.95
C ASN A 7 10.32 59.30 14.25
N LYS A 8 10.15 58.03 14.63
CA LYS A 8 9.55 56.82 14.03
C LYS A 8 9.62 55.75 15.14
N GLU A 9 8.52 55.08 15.48
CA GLU A 9 8.60 53.82 16.25
C GLU A 9 9.09 52.69 15.33
N PRO A 10 9.85 51.73 15.89
CA PRO A 10 9.28 50.39 15.88
C PRO A 10 9.45 49.66 17.21
N GLU A 11 8.32 49.06 17.57
CA GLU A 11 7.99 48.08 18.59
C GLU A 11 8.96 46.88 18.63
N ALA A 12 9.25 46.44 19.85
CA ALA A 12 10.16 45.35 20.17
C ALA A 12 9.59 43.97 19.82
N ALA A 13 10.41 43.08 19.25
CA ALA A 13 10.38 41.66 19.57
C ALA A 13 11.57 40.87 18.97
N VAL A 14 12.39 40.34 19.89
CA VAL A 14 12.95 38.98 19.95
C VAL A 14 13.83 38.49 18.77
N ALA A 15 15.12 38.38 19.07
CA ALA A 15 16.10 37.59 18.32
C ALA A 15 15.87 36.08 18.50
N GLN A 16 16.01 35.29 17.42
CA GLN A 16 16.91 34.14 17.37
C GLN A 16 17.09 33.60 15.95
N ASP A 17 18.34 33.23 15.69
CA ASP A 17 19.01 33.02 14.42
C ASP A 17 19.15 31.52 14.08
N THR A 18 18.89 31.20 12.80
CA THR A 18 19.35 30.11 11.92
C THR A 18 20.06 28.87 12.49
N LEU A 19 19.47 27.67 12.31
CA LEU A 19 20.07 26.52 11.59
C LEU A 19 19.07 25.34 11.47
N GLU A 20 18.78 24.92 10.25
CA GLU A 20 18.01 23.70 9.96
C GLU A 20 18.72 22.42 10.43
N THR A 21 17.97 21.45 10.96
CA THR A 21 18.25 20.02 10.80
C THR A 21 16.95 19.23 11.05
N SER A 22 16.25 18.97 9.94
CA SER A 22 15.55 17.71 9.64
C SER A 22 14.90 16.92 10.78
N LEU A 23 13.79 17.42 11.31
CA LEU A 23 12.77 16.57 11.95
C LEU A 23 11.49 16.50 11.11
N VAL A 24 11.64 16.34 9.80
CA VAL A 24 10.60 15.64 9.05
C VAL A 24 10.77 14.17 9.38
N ILE A 25 10.26 13.75 10.54
CA ILE A 25 9.96 12.35 10.79
C ILE A 25 8.92 12.00 9.73
N ARG A 26 9.38 11.43 8.61
CA ARG A 26 8.51 10.72 7.68
C ARG A 26 7.87 9.64 8.52
N SER A 27 6.61 9.86 8.91
CA SER A 27 5.77 8.81 9.41
C SER A 27 5.91 7.64 8.44
N PRO A 28 6.23 6.42 8.92
CA PRO A 28 6.24 5.27 8.04
C PRO A 28 4.89 5.29 7.34
N THR A 29 4.90 5.39 6.01
CA THR A 29 3.68 5.26 5.22
C THR A 29 3.09 3.92 5.61
N ASN A 30 2.05 3.94 6.45
CA ASN A 30 1.33 2.75 6.87
C ASN A 30 0.61 2.27 5.61
N LYS A 31 1.32 1.52 4.76
CA LYS A 31 0.72 0.85 3.63
C LYS A 31 -0.14 -0.26 4.22
N THR A 32 -1.40 0.07 4.48
CA THR A 32 -2.38 -0.90 4.93
C THR A 32 -2.47 -2.00 3.87
N PHE A 33 -2.20 -3.24 4.27
CA PHE A 33 -2.36 -4.38 3.38
C PHE A 33 -3.83 -4.47 2.92
N PRO A 34 -4.11 -4.70 1.63
CA PRO A 34 -5.47 -4.80 1.11
C PRO A 34 -6.15 -6.08 1.63
N SER A 35 -6.74 -5.96 2.82
CA SER A 35 -7.42 -7.04 3.53
C SER A 35 -8.95 -6.94 3.39
N GLY A 36 -9.62 -8.03 3.72
CA GLY A 36 -11.07 -8.16 3.58
C GLY A 36 -11.51 -8.53 2.17
N ILE A 37 -12.82 -8.66 2.02
CA ILE A 37 -13.48 -9.08 0.78
C ILE A 37 -13.59 -7.92 -0.23
N LYS A 38 -13.42 -8.23 -1.50
CA LYS A 38 -13.61 -7.30 -2.63
C LYS A 38 -14.41 -7.99 -3.73
N LEU A 39 -15.41 -7.29 -4.26
CA LEU A 39 -16.15 -7.72 -5.44
C LEU A 39 -15.32 -7.53 -6.70
N LEU A 40 -15.16 -8.60 -7.47
CA LEU A 40 -14.53 -8.57 -8.80
C LEU A 40 -15.58 -8.50 -9.91
N HIS A 41 -16.65 -9.28 -9.78
CA HIS A 41 -17.75 -9.31 -10.74
C HIS A 41 -19.08 -9.59 -10.04
N SER A 42 -20.11 -8.82 -10.39
CA SER A 42 -21.51 -9.12 -10.06
C SER A 42 -22.26 -9.55 -11.32
N PRO A 43 -23.08 -10.60 -11.24
CA PRO A 43 -23.93 -11.00 -12.36
C PRO A 43 -24.95 -9.89 -12.69
N THR A 44 -25.43 -9.88 -13.93
CA THR A 44 -26.36 -8.84 -14.44
C THR A 44 -27.69 -8.80 -13.70
N SER A 45 -28.18 -9.95 -13.24
CA SER A 45 -29.42 -10.09 -12.48
C SER A 45 -29.12 -10.71 -11.13
N VAL A 46 -29.18 -9.91 -10.05
CA VAL A 46 -28.97 -10.38 -8.67
C VAL A 46 -29.88 -11.55 -8.28
N PRO A 47 -31.18 -11.60 -8.67
CA PRO A 47 -32.05 -12.73 -8.36
C PRO A 47 -31.58 -14.06 -8.94
N ASP A 48 -30.76 -14.00 -10.01
CA ASP A 48 -30.28 -15.16 -10.76
C ASP A 48 -28.88 -15.60 -10.29
N THR A 49 -28.35 -15.01 -9.21
CA THR A 49 -27.05 -15.43 -8.65
C THR A 49 -27.20 -16.81 -8.02
N VAL A 50 -26.60 -17.83 -8.63
CA VAL A 50 -26.71 -19.21 -8.15
C VAL A 50 -25.55 -19.57 -7.21
N VAL A 51 -24.40 -18.92 -7.39
CA VAL A 51 -23.18 -19.26 -6.65
C VAL A 51 -22.30 -18.05 -6.38
N ASP A 52 -21.64 -18.08 -5.22
CA ASP A 52 -20.57 -17.19 -4.82
C ASP A 52 -19.22 -17.88 -4.93
N ILE A 53 -18.28 -17.30 -5.67
CA ILE A 53 -16.91 -17.79 -5.80
C ILE A 53 -15.97 -16.79 -5.14
N VAL A 54 -15.25 -17.23 -4.09
CA VAL A 54 -14.31 -16.40 -3.34
C VAL A 54 -12.88 -16.88 -3.55
N PHE A 55 -12.03 -16.03 -4.15
CA PHE A 55 -10.62 -16.29 -4.33
C PHE A 55 -9.81 -15.81 -3.10
N VAL A 56 -9.04 -16.71 -2.49
CA VAL A 56 -8.22 -16.42 -1.30
C VAL A 56 -6.75 -16.55 -1.67
N HIS A 57 -5.94 -15.51 -1.45
CA HIS A 57 -4.52 -15.56 -1.81
C HIS A 57 -3.69 -16.38 -0.81
N GLY A 58 -2.53 -16.86 -1.27
CA GLY A 58 -1.56 -17.60 -0.44
C GLY A 58 -0.54 -16.69 0.25
N LEU A 59 0.51 -17.32 0.81
CA LEU A 59 1.64 -16.65 1.44
C LEU A 59 2.28 -15.63 0.50
N THR A 60 2.66 -14.47 1.02
CA THR A 60 3.22 -13.34 0.26
C THR A 60 2.33 -12.83 -0.88
N GLY A 61 1.06 -13.28 -0.95
CA GLY A 61 0.09 -12.88 -1.95
C GLY A 61 -0.61 -11.57 -1.62
N ASP A 62 -1.36 -11.06 -2.60
CA ASP A 62 -2.20 -9.88 -2.52
C ASP A 62 -3.54 -10.24 -3.17
N ARG A 63 -4.66 -9.82 -2.56
CA ARG A 63 -6.00 -10.24 -3.00
C ARG A 63 -6.32 -9.94 -4.46
N GLU A 64 -5.63 -9.01 -5.10
CA GLU A 64 -5.84 -8.73 -6.53
C GLU A 64 -4.63 -9.17 -7.34
N LYS A 65 -3.42 -8.79 -6.92
CA LYS A 65 -2.22 -9.03 -7.73
C LYS A 65 -1.89 -10.51 -7.89
N THR A 66 -2.24 -11.35 -6.91
CA THR A 66 -2.04 -12.81 -7.04
C THR A 66 -2.77 -13.39 -8.26
N TRP A 67 -3.86 -12.76 -8.69
CA TRP A 67 -4.69 -13.23 -9.80
C TRP A 67 -4.49 -12.43 -11.09
N THR A 68 -3.57 -11.48 -11.11
CA THR A 68 -3.29 -10.61 -12.27
C THR A 68 -1.95 -11.00 -12.88
N ALA A 69 -1.98 -11.41 -14.15
CA ALA A 69 -0.76 -11.75 -14.88
C ALA A 69 0.12 -10.51 -15.11
N CYS A 70 1.42 -10.73 -15.35
CA CYS A 70 2.31 -9.65 -15.78
C CYS A 70 1.72 -8.96 -17.03
N TYR A 71 1.65 -7.63 -17.00
CA TYR A 71 1.09 -6.78 -18.06
C TYR A 71 -0.44 -6.85 -18.24
N ALA A 72 -1.17 -7.63 -17.44
CA ALA A 72 -2.62 -7.54 -17.39
C ALA A 72 -3.07 -6.37 -16.50
N SER A 73 -4.15 -5.69 -16.89
CA SER A 73 -4.77 -4.62 -16.08
C SER A 73 -5.76 -5.16 -15.06
N GLU A 74 -6.30 -6.36 -15.28
CA GLU A 74 -7.38 -6.96 -14.51
C GLU A 74 -7.07 -8.43 -14.18
N PRO A 75 -7.57 -8.94 -13.04
CA PRO A 75 -7.32 -10.31 -12.63
C PRO A 75 -8.12 -11.29 -13.50
N TRP A 76 -7.52 -12.44 -13.82
CA TRP A 76 -8.15 -13.42 -14.71
C TRP A 76 -9.52 -13.94 -14.23
N PRO A 77 -9.82 -14.09 -12.92
CA PRO A 77 -11.16 -14.48 -12.48
C PRO A 77 -12.24 -13.46 -12.88
N LYS A 78 -11.88 -12.18 -13.00
CA LYS A 78 -12.80 -11.13 -13.44
C LYS A 78 -12.99 -11.13 -14.95
N THR A 79 -11.96 -11.49 -15.72
CA THR A 79 -12.00 -11.40 -17.19
C THR A 79 -12.54 -12.67 -17.84
N LEU A 80 -12.31 -13.84 -17.23
CA LEU A 80 -12.67 -15.14 -17.82
C LEU A 80 -13.95 -15.75 -17.22
N LEU A 81 -14.18 -15.65 -15.91
CA LEU A 81 -15.34 -16.32 -15.32
C LEU A 81 -16.71 -15.77 -15.75
N PRO A 82 -16.90 -14.47 -16.03
CA PRO A 82 -18.21 -13.98 -16.44
C PRO A 82 -18.73 -14.60 -17.75
N SER A 83 -17.85 -15.07 -18.65
CA SER A 83 -18.28 -15.76 -19.87
C SER A 83 -18.64 -17.22 -19.63
N GLU A 84 -17.91 -17.90 -18.75
CA GLU A 84 -18.11 -19.33 -18.44
C GLU A 84 -19.22 -19.57 -17.42
N LEU A 85 -19.35 -18.65 -16.45
CA LEU A 85 -20.26 -18.72 -15.31
C LEU A 85 -21.00 -17.37 -15.14
N PRO A 86 -21.93 -17.02 -16.05
CA PRO A 86 -22.57 -15.71 -16.08
C PRO A 86 -23.46 -15.41 -14.87
N THR A 87 -23.86 -16.44 -14.12
CA THR A 87 -24.68 -16.36 -12.91
C THR A 87 -23.85 -16.39 -11.62
N ALA A 88 -22.53 -16.44 -11.73
CA ALA A 88 -21.65 -16.46 -10.56
C ALA A 88 -21.29 -15.04 -10.13
N ARG A 89 -21.34 -14.78 -8.82
CA ARG A 89 -20.71 -13.60 -8.22
C ARG A 89 -19.26 -13.95 -7.87
N VAL A 90 -18.33 -13.14 -8.34
CA VAL A 90 -16.89 -13.37 -8.17
C VAL A 90 -16.32 -12.36 -7.17
N LEU A 91 -15.69 -12.88 -6.13
CA LEU A 91 -15.13 -12.14 -5.00
C LEU A 91 -13.66 -12.54 -4.83
N THR A 92 -12.87 -11.66 -4.24
CA THR A 92 -11.53 -11.97 -3.74
C THR A 92 -11.37 -11.52 -2.31
N PHE A 93 -10.61 -12.25 -1.51
CA PHE A 93 -10.38 -11.98 -0.11
C PHE A 93 -8.89 -11.88 0.19
N GLY A 94 -8.54 -10.83 0.94
CA GLY A 94 -7.19 -10.59 1.42
C GLY A 94 -7.04 -10.70 2.93
N TYR A 95 -5.91 -11.24 3.36
CA TYR A 95 -5.45 -11.20 4.76
C TYR A 95 -3.95 -10.94 4.78
N ASP A 96 -3.40 -10.45 5.89
CA ASP A 96 -1.95 -10.28 6.00
C ASP A 96 -1.28 -11.67 6.00
N ALA A 97 -0.76 -12.05 4.83
CA ALA A 97 -0.07 -13.31 4.60
C ALA A 97 1.46 -13.12 4.51
N CYS A 98 1.96 -12.01 5.06
CA CYS A 98 3.39 -11.76 5.13
C CYS A 98 4.03 -12.74 6.12
N VAL A 99 4.76 -13.72 5.59
CA VAL A 99 5.64 -14.55 6.41
C VAL A 99 6.91 -13.76 6.62
N VAL A 100 7.13 -13.29 7.85
CA VAL A 100 8.34 -12.58 8.25
C VAL A 100 9.55 -13.38 7.77
N ASP A 101 10.41 -12.73 7.01
CA ASP A 101 11.60 -13.33 6.42
C ASP A 101 12.49 -13.96 7.51
N TRP A 102 12.45 -15.28 7.63
CA TRP A 102 13.31 -16.04 8.54
C TRP A 102 14.80 -15.85 8.22
N ARG A 103 15.15 -15.32 7.03
CA ARG A 103 16.54 -14.98 6.66
C ARG A 103 17.11 -13.84 7.51
N GLY A 104 16.29 -13.12 8.28
CA GLY A 104 16.74 -12.12 9.25
C GLY A 104 17.34 -12.69 10.55
N LEU A 105 17.01 -13.94 10.91
CA LEU A 105 17.48 -14.56 12.16
C LEU A 105 18.84 -15.25 12.00
N CYS A 106 19.19 -15.68 10.79
CA CYS A 106 20.51 -16.23 10.45
C CYS A 106 21.53 -15.15 10.03
N ARG A 107 21.53 -13.97 10.69
CA ARG A 107 22.66 -13.01 10.60
C ARG A 107 23.61 -13.05 11.79
N ARG A 108 23.30 -13.84 12.84
CA ARG A 108 24.21 -14.02 14.00
C ARG A 108 24.92 -15.37 14.06
N VAL A 109 24.57 -16.32 13.20
CA VAL A 109 25.27 -17.61 13.10
C VAL A 109 25.29 -18.07 11.64
N ALA A 110 26.20 -17.52 10.84
CA ALA A 110 26.71 -18.13 9.61
C ALA A 110 27.86 -17.26 9.07
N LEU A 111 28.94 -17.21 9.85
CA LEU A 111 30.24 -16.86 9.31
C LEU A 111 30.82 -18.16 8.72
N LEU A 112 30.67 -18.41 7.42
CA LEU A 112 31.69 -19.09 6.62
C LEU A 112 31.42 -18.94 5.12
N THR A 113 32.32 -18.18 4.50
CA THR A 113 32.87 -18.23 3.15
C THR A 113 32.22 -19.15 2.09
N MET A 114 31.95 -18.60 0.90
CA MET A 114 32.73 -18.79 -0.34
C MET A 114 31.91 -18.46 -1.60
N ARG A 115 32.43 -17.47 -2.35
CA ARG A 115 32.61 -17.43 -3.81
C ARG A 115 31.44 -17.80 -4.74
N GLY A 116 31.02 -16.79 -5.52
CA GLY A 116 31.44 -16.75 -6.93
C GLY A 116 30.40 -17.02 -8.00
N ILE A 117 30.27 -16.01 -8.89
CA ILE A 117 30.21 -16.12 -10.35
C ILE A 117 28.88 -16.58 -10.96
N CYS A 118 28.04 -15.57 -11.25
CA CYS A 118 27.39 -15.20 -12.53
C CYS A 118 26.04 -14.54 -12.22
#